data_AF-A0A973AAD1-F1
#
_entry.id   AF-A0A973AAD1-F1
#
_cell.length_a   1.000
_cell.length_b   1.000
_cell.length_c   1.000
_cell.angle_alpha   90.00
_cell.angle_beta   90.00
_cell.angle_gamma   90.00
#
_symmetry.space_group_name_H-M   'P 1'
#
loop_
_entity.id
_entity.type
_entity.pdbx_description
1 polymer ?
#
loop_
_entity_poly.entity_id
_entity_poly.type
_entity_poly.pdbx_seq_one_letter_code
_entity_poly.pdbx_strand_id
1 'polypeptide(L)'
;MSETPNTETRRHARQTKLELPLTFRNTEPYSPSGTPPEGAPDWIWEVDHPYLHGLFAPVDTELAADDLVVEQGAIPADLYGMYVVNGPSQRFKPASKYHFYDGDGMLNAVRFKDGKASYASKWIRTFEFNEEDKAGRSIWPGLTGPFDQNLPHSPIKDNSNTDVIFYGGKLI
;
A
#
# COMPACT_ATOMS: atom_id res chain seq x y z
N MET A 1 -10.16 -70.61 -3.98
CA MET A 1 -9.71 -69.31 -4.56
C MET A 1 -10.52 -68.24 -3.86
N SER A 2 -9.91 -67.56 -2.90
CA SER A 2 -10.53 -66.58 -2.01
C SER A 2 -10.33 -65.18 -2.59
N GLU A 3 -11.41 -64.54 -3.04
CA GLU A 3 -11.40 -63.13 -3.40
C GLU A 3 -11.50 -62.27 -2.13
N THR A 4 -10.56 -61.34 -1.98
CA THR A 4 -10.54 -60.31 -0.95
C THR A 4 -11.31 -59.08 -1.46
N PRO A 5 -12.15 -58.40 -0.64
CA PRO A 5 -12.78 -57.16 -1.05
C PRO A 5 -11.79 -56.00 -0.87
N ASN A 6 -11.50 -55.31 -1.97
CA ASN A 6 -10.67 -54.11 -1.99
C ASN A 6 -11.40 -52.96 -1.27
N THR A 7 -10.80 -52.43 -0.22
CA THR A 7 -11.36 -51.36 0.63
C THR A 7 -10.95 -50.00 0.06
N GLU A 8 -11.79 -49.37 -0.75
CA GLU A 8 -11.58 -47.98 -1.16
C GLU A 8 -11.86 -47.04 0.02
N THR A 9 -10.80 -46.51 0.62
CA THR A 9 -10.89 -45.45 1.62
C THR A 9 -11.16 -44.12 0.90
N ARG A 10 -12.44 -43.80 0.66
CA ARG A 10 -12.85 -42.44 0.27
C ARG A 10 -12.57 -41.50 1.43
N ARG A 11 -11.52 -40.68 1.32
CA ARG A 11 -11.35 -39.50 2.18
C ARG A 11 -12.54 -38.58 1.94
N HIS A 12 -13.49 -38.53 2.87
CA HIS A 12 -14.51 -37.48 2.92
C HIS A 12 -13.81 -36.15 3.19
N ALA A 13 -13.44 -35.41 2.15
CA ALA A 13 -13.26 -33.98 2.28
C ALA A 13 -14.64 -33.40 2.64
N ARG A 14 -14.83 -33.00 3.91
CA ARG A 14 -15.96 -32.14 4.27
C ARG A 14 -15.82 -30.86 3.44
N GLN A 15 -16.55 -30.77 2.34
CA GLN A 15 -16.90 -29.48 1.75
C GLN A 15 -17.88 -28.82 2.72
N THR A 16 -17.35 -28.16 3.75
CA THR A 16 -18.10 -27.09 4.40
C THR A 16 -18.26 -26.00 3.35
N LYS A 17 -19.47 -25.88 2.81
CA LYS A 17 -19.93 -24.73 2.03
C LYS A 17 -19.89 -23.52 2.98
N LEU A 18 -18.72 -22.95 3.14
CA LEU A 18 -18.56 -21.64 3.75
C LEU A 18 -19.16 -20.66 2.74
N GLU A 19 -20.44 -20.35 2.91
CA GLU A 19 -21.04 -19.14 2.34
C GLU A 19 -20.41 -17.95 3.08
N LEU A 20 -19.15 -17.65 2.75
CA LEU A 20 -18.58 -16.36 3.08
C LEU A 20 -19.31 -15.35 2.19
N PRO A 21 -20.06 -14.39 2.76
CA PRO A 21 -20.69 -13.36 1.94
C PRO A 21 -19.59 -12.71 1.09
N LEU A 22 -19.80 -12.65 -0.22
CA LEU A 22 -18.99 -11.86 -1.13
C LEU A 22 -18.87 -10.47 -0.51
N THR A 23 -17.66 -10.07 -0.19
CA THR A 23 -17.38 -8.72 0.30
C THR A 23 -17.88 -7.76 -0.76
N PHE A 24 -18.91 -6.97 -0.43
CA PHE A 24 -19.37 -5.92 -1.32
C PHE A 24 -18.22 -4.93 -1.53
N ARG A 25 -17.96 -4.55 -2.78
CA ARG A 25 -16.98 -3.53 -3.08
C ARG A 25 -17.57 -2.19 -2.65
N ASN A 26 -17.10 -1.66 -1.52
CA ASN A 26 -17.53 -0.36 -0.99
C ASN A 26 -16.81 0.84 -1.61
N THR A 27 -15.81 0.61 -2.46
CA THR A 27 -15.02 1.65 -3.12
C THR A 27 -15.06 1.51 -4.63
N GLU A 28 -15.49 2.56 -5.31
CA GLU A 28 -15.37 2.66 -6.76
C GLU A 28 -13.87 2.76 -7.12
N PRO A 29 -13.33 1.85 -7.94
CA PRO A 29 -11.92 1.86 -8.31
C PRO A 29 -11.58 3.00 -9.28
N TYR A 30 -12.57 3.73 -9.76
CA TYR A 30 -12.38 4.83 -10.68
C TYR A 30 -13.02 6.07 -10.10
N SER A 31 -12.31 7.19 -10.18
CA SER A 31 -12.95 8.48 -9.99
C SER A 31 -14.04 8.66 -11.05
N PRO A 32 -15.30 8.92 -10.66
CA PRO A 32 -16.43 8.99 -11.58
C PRO A 32 -16.24 9.98 -12.75
N SER A 33 -15.35 10.95 -12.60
CA SER A 33 -15.10 12.05 -13.54
C SER A 33 -13.69 12.07 -14.14
N GLY A 34 -12.85 11.07 -13.85
CA GLY A 34 -11.43 11.10 -14.21
C GLY A 34 -10.62 12.13 -13.40
N THR A 35 -11.22 12.72 -12.36
CA THR A 35 -10.54 13.61 -11.42
C THR A 35 -9.62 12.78 -10.54
N PRO A 36 -8.37 13.19 -10.31
CA PRO A 36 -7.45 12.44 -9.49
C PRO A 36 -7.93 12.45 -8.03
N PRO A 37 -7.47 11.49 -7.20
CA PRO A 37 -7.79 11.50 -5.78
C PRO A 37 -7.35 12.83 -5.14
N GLU A 38 -8.06 13.23 -4.09
CA GLU A 38 -7.67 14.39 -3.30
C GLU A 38 -6.25 14.19 -2.75
N GLY A 39 -5.43 15.23 -2.84
CA GLY A 39 -4.01 15.15 -2.46
C GLY A 39 -3.10 14.56 -3.54
N ALA A 40 -3.59 14.33 -4.75
CA ALA A 40 -2.72 14.03 -5.89
C ALA A 40 -2.00 15.30 -6.38
N PRO A 41 -0.69 15.23 -6.65
CA PRO A 41 0.07 16.39 -7.09
C PRO A 41 -0.21 16.74 -8.55
N ASP A 42 -0.20 18.04 -8.88
CA ASP A 42 -0.51 18.53 -10.23
C ASP A 42 0.44 18.01 -11.32
N TRP A 43 1.67 17.67 -10.97
CA TRP A 43 2.67 17.23 -11.93
C TRP A 43 2.32 15.90 -12.61
N ILE A 44 1.35 15.12 -12.09
CA ILE A 44 0.90 13.87 -12.72
C ILE A 44 0.43 14.10 -14.16
N TRP A 45 -0.14 15.27 -14.45
CA TRP A 45 -0.62 15.61 -15.80
C TRP A 45 0.49 15.90 -16.79
N GLU A 46 1.70 16.16 -16.29
CA GLU A 46 2.89 16.37 -17.12
C GLU A 46 3.56 15.05 -17.51
N VAL A 47 3.11 13.91 -16.95
CA VAL A 47 3.69 12.58 -17.17
C VAL A 47 2.59 11.61 -17.56
N ASP A 48 2.55 11.24 -18.84
CA ASP A 48 1.62 10.22 -19.33
C ASP A 48 2.16 8.81 -18.99
N HIS A 49 1.77 8.31 -17.80
CA HIS A 49 2.18 7.00 -17.33
C HIS A 49 1.08 6.30 -16.52
N PRO A 50 0.69 5.06 -16.85
CA PRO A 50 -0.48 4.40 -16.26
C PRO A 50 -0.38 4.24 -14.73
N TYR A 51 0.82 4.12 -14.17
CA TYR A 51 1.05 4.00 -12.73
C TYR A 51 1.17 5.33 -11.97
N LEU A 52 0.73 6.43 -12.57
CA LEU A 52 0.67 7.77 -11.93
C LEU A 52 -0.73 8.39 -12.04
N HIS A 53 -1.71 7.61 -12.49
CA HIS A 53 -3.09 8.06 -12.74
C HIS A 53 -4.12 7.13 -12.10
N GLY A 54 -5.33 7.65 -11.86
CA GLY A 54 -6.44 6.87 -11.32
C GLY A 54 -6.10 6.24 -9.97
N LEU A 55 -6.28 4.92 -9.86
CA LEU A 55 -5.93 4.13 -8.66
C LEU A 55 -4.46 4.24 -8.23
N PHE A 56 -3.59 4.55 -9.18
CA PHE A 56 -2.15 4.62 -8.97
C PHE A 56 -1.67 6.06 -8.84
N ALA A 57 -2.57 7.04 -8.90
CA ALA A 57 -2.20 8.43 -8.66
C ALA A 57 -1.61 8.55 -7.25
N PRO A 58 -0.41 9.12 -7.11
CA PRO A 58 0.20 9.29 -5.81
C PRO A 58 -0.61 10.26 -4.96
N VAL A 59 -0.55 10.09 -3.65
CA VAL A 59 -1.05 11.07 -2.68
C VAL A 59 0.17 11.65 -1.99
N ASP A 60 0.41 12.96 -2.15
CA ASP A 60 1.62 13.61 -1.66
C ASP A 60 1.48 14.19 -0.23
N THR A 61 0.29 14.03 0.36
CA THR A 61 -0.09 14.56 1.67
C THR A 61 -0.16 13.49 2.74
N GLU A 62 0.40 13.78 3.91
CA GLU A 62 0.20 12.97 5.12
C GLU A 62 -1.15 13.33 5.76
N LEU A 63 -1.94 12.34 6.12
CA LEU A 63 -3.27 12.49 6.70
C LEU A 63 -3.33 11.90 8.11
N ALA A 64 -4.15 12.47 8.97
CA ALA A 64 -4.56 11.87 10.24
C ALA A 64 -6.05 12.12 10.44
N ALA A 65 -6.78 11.07 10.83
CA ALA A 65 -8.21 11.13 11.08
C ALA A 65 -8.57 10.27 12.29
N ASP A 66 -9.22 10.88 13.27
CA ASP A 66 -9.76 10.20 14.45
C ASP A 66 -11.25 9.87 14.26
N ASP A 67 -11.76 8.98 15.11
CA ASP A 67 -13.19 8.61 15.16
C ASP A 67 -13.80 8.28 13.78
N LEU A 68 -13.15 7.37 13.04
CA LEU A 68 -13.65 6.93 11.73
C LEU A 68 -15.07 6.36 11.82
N VAL A 69 -15.88 6.67 10.82
CA VAL A 69 -17.26 6.18 10.71
C VAL A 69 -17.25 4.70 10.34
N VAL A 70 -18.01 3.90 11.08
CA VAL A 70 -18.25 2.49 10.76
C VAL A 70 -19.47 2.40 9.86
N GLU A 71 -19.25 2.13 8.57
CA GLU A 71 -20.32 2.04 7.57
C GLU A 71 -21.28 0.87 7.83
N GLN A 72 -20.77 -0.27 8.31
CA GLN A 72 -21.56 -1.49 8.55
C GLN A 72 -21.06 -2.26 9.78
N GLY A 73 -22.00 -2.77 10.58
CA GLY A 73 -21.70 -3.59 11.75
C GLY A 73 -21.12 -2.78 12.91
N ALA A 74 -20.21 -3.39 13.67
CA ALA A 74 -19.52 -2.77 14.80
C ALA A 74 -18.09 -3.30 14.91
N ILE A 75 -17.15 -2.45 15.33
CA ILE A 75 -15.78 -2.85 15.64
C ILE A 75 -15.79 -3.58 16.99
N PRO A 76 -15.21 -4.80 17.10
CA PRO A 76 -15.11 -5.51 18.38
C PRO A 76 -14.37 -4.67 19.43
N ALA A 77 -14.94 -4.57 20.63
CA ALA A 77 -14.38 -3.76 21.70
C ALA A 77 -13.04 -4.30 22.24
N ASP A 78 -12.79 -5.60 22.07
CA ASP A 78 -11.58 -6.30 22.46
C ASP A 78 -10.49 -6.32 21.38
N LEU A 79 -10.78 -5.82 20.17
CA LEU A 79 -9.77 -5.61 19.13
C LEU A 79 -8.92 -4.39 19.48
N TYR A 80 -7.68 -4.65 19.88
CA TYR A 80 -6.71 -3.64 20.25
C TYR A 80 -5.44 -3.81 19.43
N GLY A 81 -5.09 -2.82 18.60
CA GLY A 81 -3.89 -2.89 17.79
C GLY A 81 -3.94 -1.96 16.60
N MET A 82 -3.08 -2.22 15.63
CA MET A 82 -2.97 -1.42 14.42
C MET A 82 -2.71 -2.34 13.23
N TYR A 83 -3.47 -2.12 12.16
CA TYR A 83 -3.17 -2.69 10.86
C TYR A 83 -2.36 -1.66 10.08
N VAL A 84 -1.15 -2.04 9.67
CA VAL A 84 -0.22 -1.16 8.96
C VAL A 84 0.15 -1.82 7.64
N VAL A 85 0.10 -1.03 6.57
CA VAL A 85 0.59 -1.42 5.25
C VAL A 85 1.42 -0.28 4.69
N ASN A 86 2.39 -0.59 3.84
CA ASN A 86 3.07 0.41 3.02
C ASN A 86 2.66 0.27 1.55
N GLY A 87 3.01 1.30 0.77
CA GLY A 87 2.89 1.26 -0.67
C GLY A 87 3.62 2.43 -1.33
N PRO A 88 3.81 2.37 -2.65
CA PRO A 88 4.44 3.42 -3.43
C PRO A 88 3.51 4.65 -3.52
N SER A 89 4.01 5.82 -3.15
CA SER A 89 3.41 7.11 -3.48
C SER A 89 4.52 8.06 -3.92
N GLN A 90 4.60 8.36 -5.21
CA GLN A 90 5.64 9.25 -5.72
C GLN A 90 5.42 10.69 -5.26
N ARG A 91 6.38 11.27 -4.53
CA ARG A 91 6.23 12.64 -4.00
C ARG A 91 6.47 13.73 -5.05
N PHE A 92 7.57 13.64 -5.78
CA PHE A 92 7.96 14.63 -6.80
C PHE A 92 7.90 14.01 -8.20
N LYS A 93 7.80 14.84 -9.24
CA LYS A 93 7.86 14.38 -10.63
C LYS A 93 9.08 13.47 -10.85
N PRO A 94 8.91 12.23 -11.37
CA PRO A 94 10.00 11.29 -11.56
C PRO A 94 11.18 11.89 -12.35
N ALA A 95 12.41 11.66 -11.87
CA ALA A 95 13.63 12.10 -12.55
C ALA A 95 13.99 11.24 -13.78
N SER A 96 13.42 10.04 -13.87
CA SER A 96 13.67 9.06 -14.94
C SER A 96 12.36 8.39 -15.38
N LYS A 97 12.46 7.37 -16.25
CA LYS A 97 11.36 6.43 -16.49
C LYS A 97 10.88 5.86 -15.16
N TYR A 98 9.55 5.77 -15.01
CA TYR A 98 8.89 5.38 -13.78
C TYR A 98 8.40 3.94 -13.86
N HIS A 99 8.63 3.19 -12.79
CA HIS A 99 8.03 1.90 -12.53
C HIS A 99 7.08 2.00 -11.32
N PHE A 100 6.08 1.13 -11.24
CA PHE A 100 5.14 1.09 -10.12
C PHE A 100 5.83 0.97 -8.74
N TYR A 101 7.01 0.34 -8.71
CA TYR A 101 7.82 0.17 -7.49
C TYR A 101 8.74 1.34 -7.16
N ASP A 102 8.76 2.41 -7.94
CA ASP A 102 9.72 3.51 -7.74
C ASP A 102 9.24 4.56 -6.74
N GLY A 103 7.93 4.64 -6.50
CA GLY A 103 7.31 5.63 -5.60
C GLY A 103 7.84 5.57 -4.17
N ASP A 104 7.93 6.73 -3.52
CA ASP A 104 8.32 6.85 -2.11
C ASP A 104 7.43 5.99 -1.21
N GLY A 105 8.02 5.34 -0.20
CA GLY A 105 7.26 4.53 0.74
C GLY A 105 6.39 5.38 1.64
N MET A 106 5.09 5.10 1.63
CA MET A 106 4.14 5.70 2.57
C MET A 106 3.47 4.61 3.40
N LEU A 107 3.53 4.77 4.72
CA LEU A 107 2.77 3.96 5.66
C LEU A 107 1.32 4.43 5.69
N ASN A 108 0.41 3.48 5.70
CA ASN A 108 -1.02 3.64 5.92
C ASN A 108 -1.41 2.76 7.10
N ALA A 109 -1.97 3.37 8.14
CA ALA A 109 -2.26 2.68 9.39
C ALA A 109 -3.70 2.92 9.83
N VAL A 110 -4.41 1.84 10.16
CA VAL A 110 -5.69 1.90 10.86
C VAL A 110 -5.49 1.34 12.26
N ARG A 111 -5.74 2.15 13.28
CA ARG A 111 -5.62 1.78 14.68
C ARG A 111 -6.98 1.54 15.30
N PHE A 112 -7.13 0.41 15.97
CA PHE A 112 -8.34 -0.04 16.65
C PHE A 112 -8.16 0.01 18.16
N LYS A 113 -9.14 0.58 18.86
CA LYS A 113 -9.19 0.61 20.34
C LYS A 113 -10.61 0.89 20.81
N ASP A 114 -11.09 0.13 21.79
CA ASP A 114 -12.37 0.35 22.48
C ASP A 114 -13.56 0.48 21.53
N GLY A 115 -13.61 -0.34 20.47
CA GLY A 115 -14.67 -0.31 19.45
C GLY A 115 -14.63 0.88 18.49
N LYS A 116 -13.51 1.62 18.44
CA LYS A 116 -13.28 2.75 17.55
C LYS A 116 -12.10 2.51 16.62
N ALA A 117 -12.06 3.24 15.51
CA ALA A 117 -10.93 3.27 14.59
C ALA A 117 -10.42 4.70 14.34
N SER A 118 -9.12 4.81 14.07
CA SER A 118 -8.42 6.03 13.64
C SER A 118 -7.48 5.67 12.50
N TYR A 119 -7.20 6.61 11.61
CA TYR A 119 -6.32 6.42 10.46
C TYR A 119 -5.18 7.44 10.46
N ALA A 120 -4.01 7.02 10.00
CA ALA A 120 -2.92 7.93 9.66
C ALA A 120 -2.14 7.43 8.43
N SER A 121 -1.68 8.38 7.62
CA SER A 121 -0.65 8.14 6.60
C SER A 121 0.61 8.94 6.89
N LYS A 122 1.77 8.31 6.72
CA LYS A 122 3.08 8.92 7.00
C LYS A 122 4.13 8.47 6.01
N TRP A 123 4.97 9.42 5.57
CA TRP A 123 6.12 9.09 4.74
C TRP A 123 7.15 8.28 5.53
N ILE A 124 7.74 7.29 4.87
CA ILE A 124 8.95 6.63 5.33
C ILE A 124 10.11 7.55 4.96
N ARG A 125 10.75 8.15 5.97
CA ARG A 125 11.80 9.15 5.80
C ARG A 125 13.15 8.49 5.51
N THR A 126 13.29 7.85 4.35
CA THR A 126 14.56 7.28 3.87
C THR A 126 15.61 8.38 3.65
N PHE A 127 16.87 8.00 3.46
CA PHE A 127 17.93 8.96 3.17
C PHE A 127 17.61 9.78 1.91
N GLU A 128 17.26 9.08 0.82
CA GLU A 128 16.90 9.65 -0.47
C GLU A 128 15.68 10.54 -0.38
N PHE A 129 14.63 10.10 0.34
CA PHE A 129 13.44 10.92 0.58
C PHE A 129 13.81 12.28 1.18
N ASN A 130 14.64 12.28 2.24
CA ASN A 130 15.01 13.51 2.94
C ASN A 130 15.86 14.44 2.08
N GLU A 131 16.73 13.90 1.23
CA GLU A 131 17.55 14.70 0.31
C GLU A 131 16.71 15.28 -0.84
N GLU A 132 15.78 14.52 -1.40
CA GLU A 132 14.84 15.01 -2.41
C GLU A 132 13.88 16.07 -1.84
N ASP A 133 13.45 15.90 -0.59
CA ASP A 133 12.64 16.90 0.13
C ASP A 133 13.37 18.23 0.26
N LYS A 134 14.64 18.20 0.70
CA LYS A 134 15.49 19.40 0.78
C LYS A 134 15.71 20.05 -0.57
N ALA A 135 15.82 19.26 -1.64
CA ALA A 135 16.02 19.75 -3.00
C ALA A 135 14.72 20.21 -3.68
N GLY A 136 13.55 19.82 -3.15
CA GLY A 136 12.24 20.10 -3.73
C GLY A 136 11.98 19.39 -5.06
N ARG A 137 12.70 18.30 -5.35
CA ARG A 137 12.58 17.53 -6.61
C ARG A 137 13.15 16.12 -6.46
N SER A 138 12.74 15.22 -7.37
CA SER A 138 13.41 13.93 -7.50
C SER A 138 14.85 14.09 -7.99
N ILE A 139 15.73 13.26 -7.43
CA ILE A 139 17.17 13.19 -7.70
C ILE A 139 17.54 11.78 -8.14
N TRP A 140 17.05 10.75 -7.43
CA TRP A 140 17.42 9.37 -7.71
C TRP A 140 16.62 8.78 -8.88
N PRO A 141 17.25 7.99 -9.76
CA PRO A 141 16.55 7.19 -10.74
C PRO A 141 15.83 6.01 -10.07
N GLY A 142 14.74 5.58 -10.70
CA GLY A 142 14.02 4.36 -10.33
C GLY A 142 14.55 3.11 -11.03
N LEU A 143 13.86 1.97 -10.84
CA LEU A 143 14.24 0.66 -11.36
C LEU A 143 14.38 0.61 -12.89
N THR A 144 13.59 1.42 -13.59
CA THR A 144 13.61 1.50 -15.08
C THR A 144 14.42 2.68 -15.61
N GLY A 145 15.05 3.45 -14.71
CA GLY A 145 15.97 4.52 -15.03
C GLY A 145 17.42 4.03 -15.23
N PRO A 146 18.30 4.89 -15.77
CA PRO A 146 19.73 4.61 -15.77
C PRO A 146 20.28 4.70 -14.34
N PHE A 147 21.07 3.70 -13.93
CA PHE A 147 21.70 3.69 -12.61
C PHE A 147 22.80 4.75 -12.57
N ASP A 148 22.84 5.59 -11.54
CA ASP A 148 23.87 6.63 -11.38
C ASP A 148 24.78 6.31 -10.19
N GLN A 149 25.97 5.80 -10.49
CA GLN A 149 26.97 5.41 -9.49
C GLN A 149 27.60 6.59 -8.75
N ASN A 150 27.32 7.84 -9.17
CA ASN A 150 27.84 9.03 -8.49
C ASN A 150 26.89 9.54 -7.39
N LEU A 151 25.68 8.99 -7.28
CA LEU A 151 24.73 9.36 -6.25
C LEU A 151 25.15 8.79 -4.88
N PRO A 152 24.89 9.53 -3.79
CA PRO A 152 25.17 9.03 -2.45
C PRO A 152 24.20 7.89 -2.08
N HIS A 153 24.63 7.06 -1.13
CA HIS A 153 23.91 5.90 -0.57
C HIS A 153 23.70 4.74 -1.56
N SER A 154 22.99 4.97 -2.67
CA SER A 154 22.61 3.95 -3.64
C SER A 154 22.51 4.53 -5.07
N PRO A 155 22.85 3.77 -6.13
CA PRO A 155 22.74 4.22 -7.51
C PRO A 155 21.29 4.31 -8.04
N ILE A 156 20.33 3.79 -7.28
CA ILE A 156 18.88 3.90 -7.48
C ILE A 156 18.22 4.23 -6.14
N LYS A 157 17.00 4.76 -6.18
CA LYS A 157 16.29 5.16 -4.97
C LYS A 157 15.97 3.98 -4.05
N ASP A 158 16.36 4.05 -2.78
CA ASP A 158 15.69 3.28 -1.71
C ASP A 158 14.43 4.03 -1.25
N ASN A 159 13.30 3.42 -1.52
CA ASN A 159 11.99 3.97 -1.18
C ASN A 159 11.28 3.22 -0.05
N SER A 160 11.81 2.08 0.42
CA SER A 160 11.23 1.30 1.52
C SER A 160 9.71 1.02 1.38
N ASN A 161 9.23 0.75 0.17
CA ASN A 161 7.78 0.72 -0.15
C ASN A 161 7.16 -0.69 -0.30
N THR A 162 7.91 -1.77 -0.04
CA THR A 162 7.50 -3.13 -0.42
C THR A 162 6.72 -3.87 0.67
N ASP A 163 7.25 -3.89 1.90
CA ASP A 163 6.62 -4.59 3.02
C ASP A 163 6.89 -3.84 4.32
N VAL A 164 6.11 -4.13 5.36
CA VAL A 164 6.28 -3.61 6.70
C VAL A 164 5.92 -4.68 7.73
N ILE A 165 6.82 -4.91 8.68
CA ILE A 165 6.59 -5.86 9.78
C ILE A 165 6.77 -5.18 11.14
N PHE A 166 6.05 -5.67 12.14
CA PHE A 166 6.29 -5.27 13.53
C PHE A 166 7.24 -6.26 14.20
N TYR A 167 8.42 -5.78 14.57
CA TYR A 167 9.44 -6.60 15.24
C TYR A 167 10.23 -5.77 16.26
N GLY A 168 10.43 -6.32 17.46
CA GLY A 168 11.24 -5.68 18.49
C GLY A 168 10.71 -4.32 18.97
N GLY A 169 9.39 -4.11 18.97
CA GLY A 169 8.77 -2.84 19.37
C GLY A 169 8.81 -1.75 18.31
N LYS A 170 9.18 -2.09 17.07
CA LYS A 170 9.33 -1.15 15.95
C LYS A 170 8.66 -1.70 14.69
N LEU A 171 8.30 -0.80 13.79
CA LEU A 171 7.99 -1.14 12.41
C LEU A 171 9.32 -1.17 11.63
N ILE A 172 9.49 -2.20 10.81
CA ILE A 172 10.65 -2.43 9.93
C ILE A 172 10.14 -2.57 8.51
#